data_AF-A0A7L0ZEN1-F1
#
_entry.id   AF-A0A7L0ZEN1-F1
#
_cell.length_a   1.000
_cell.length_b   1.000
_cell.length_c   1.000
_cell.angle_alpha   90.00
_cell.angle_beta   90.00
_cell.angle_gamma   90.00
#
_symmetry.space_group_name_H-M   'P 1'
#
loop_
_entity.id
_entity.type
_entity.pdbx_description
1 polymer ?
#
loop_
_entity_poly.entity_id
_entity_poly.type
_entity_poly.pdbx_seq_one_letter_code
_entity_poly.pdbx_strand_id
1 'polypeptide(L)'
;MIWTSGPSLSTRFLMWLLLLYVFIRKVMPEDNIITTKKGRVRGTNLQVLGGTVTAFLGIPYGQPPIGRLRFQKPEPREKWSDVWDATKHANSCYQPVDTTYPGFAGSEMWNPKTNLSEDCLYLNVWVPSPRPKNASVMVWIYGGGFESGSTALPVYDGKFLARVERVVVVSMNYRVAALGFLALPGNSEAPGNAGLFDQRLALQWVQENIAAFGGNPKSVTIFGESAGSASVNYHILSPKSHPLFTRAIMQSGSANAPWAAITASEARNRTVALAKQLQCPASNETELILCLQDKDPKEILENEIFTVPGGSFLQVYFCPTVDGDFLLDMPEKLIEKGLFKQAQILVGVNKDEGSGFLAYGVPGFSKDSDGLVNKTQFETALTLAFPGVSKLAIESILFHYTDWENQHRPEHYCDAADDAVGDYNIICPVLEFATKFAQLGNTVFFYFFEHRSSKLPWPEWMGVMHGYEIEFVFGLPLERKVNYTKAEEILSRSMMRHWATFAKTGAPNGTLINGMRWPAFTSNEQKYLTLNTSTPEILTKLRAQQCRFWKYFFPKVLEMTGNIDEAEREWKAGFHRWNNYMSDWKNQFNDYTSKKELC
;
A
#
# COMPACT_ATOMS: atom_id res chain seq x y z
N MET A 1 19.38 6.68 84.15
CA MET A 1 20.29 5.66 83.59
C MET A 1 19.59 5.04 82.39
N ILE A 2 19.70 5.65 81.20
CA ILE A 2 19.21 5.06 79.94
C ILE A 2 20.25 5.43 78.89
N TRP A 3 21.13 4.47 78.58
CA TRP A 3 22.07 4.57 77.47
C TRP A 3 21.35 4.17 76.19
N THR A 4 21.12 5.12 75.29
CA THR A 4 20.66 4.85 73.93
C THR A 4 21.88 4.43 73.10
N SER A 5 22.08 3.12 72.97
CA SER A 5 23.07 2.55 72.03
C SER A 5 22.58 2.75 70.59
N GLY A 6 23.23 3.66 69.87
CA GLY A 6 23.00 3.81 68.42
C GLY A 6 23.39 2.55 67.64
N PRO A 7 22.83 2.34 66.44
CA PRO A 7 23.10 1.15 65.64
C PRO A 7 24.60 1.00 65.33
N SER A 8 25.08 -0.23 65.46
CA SER A 8 26.47 -0.64 65.23
C SER A 8 26.96 -0.23 63.84
N LEU A 9 28.27 -0.09 63.67
CA LEU A 9 28.90 0.21 62.38
C LEU A 9 28.47 -0.78 61.28
N SER A 10 28.21 -2.04 61.65
CA SER A 10 27.72 -3.09 60.75
C SER A 10 26.29 -2.85 60.24
N THR A 11 25.39 -2.32 61.07
CA THR A 11 24.00 -2.01 60.65
C THR A 11 23.95 -0.81 59.71
N ARG A 12 24.82 0.19 59.92
CA ARG A 12 24.96 1.32 58.99
C ARG A 12 25.52 0.90 57.63
N PHE A 13 26.49 -0.02 57.61
CA PHE A 13 27.05 -0.55 56.37
C PHE A 13 26.03 -1.38 55.57
N LEU A 14 25.21 -2.18 56.26
CA LEU A 14 24.13 -2.93 55.62
C LEU A 14 23.04 -2.02 55.03
N MET A 15 22.67 -0.94 55.73
CA MET A 15 21.73 0.06 55.21
C MET A 15 22.29 0.80 53.98
N TRP A 16 23.59 1.11 53.97
CA TRP A 16 24.25 1.70 52.81
C TRP A 16 24.28 0.76 51.62
N LEU A 17 24.56 -0.53 51.82
CA LEU A 17 24.48 -1.55 50.76
C LEU A 17 23.06 -1.75 50.22
N LEU A 18 22.04 -1.73 51.10
CA LEU A 18 20.63 -1.78 50.69
C LEU A 18 20.20 -0.53 49.92
N LEU A 19 20.63 0.66 50.35
CA LEU A 19 20.38 1.91 49.63
C LEU A 19 21.11 1.92 48.28
N LEU A 20 22.35 1.44 48.22
CA LEU A 20 23.09 1.27 46.96
C LEU A 20 22.37 0.28 46.05
N TYR A 21 21.87 -0.85 46.58
CA TYR A 21 21.12 -1.85 45.81
C TYR A 21 19.79 -1.29 45.27
N VAL A 22 19.08 -0.47 46.06
CA VAL A 22 17.86 0.23 45.64
C VAL A 22 18.16 1.33 44.61
N PHE A 23 19.27 2.05 44.75
CA PHE A 23 19.72 3.05 43.77
C PHE A 23 20.21 2.40 42.47
N ILE A 24 20.94 1.28 42.54
CA ILE A 24 21.42 0.52 41.37
C ILE A 24 20.23 -0.10 40.62
N ARG A 25 19.22 -0.65 41.32
CA ARG A 25 17.97 -1.09 40.68
C ARG A 25 17.17 0.05 40.03
N LYS A 26 17.27 1.28 40.53
CA LYS A 26 16.63 2.45 39.93
C LYS A 26 17.38 3.00 38.70
N VAL A 27 18.64 2.59 38.48
CA VAL A 27 19.52 3.14 37.43
C VAL A 27 19.84 2.12 36.33
N MET A 28 19.54 0.82 36.52
CA MET A 28 19.52 -0.10 35.39
C MET A 28 18.29 0.21 34.52
N PRO A 29 18.44 0.51 33.22
CA PRO A 29 17.30 0.57 32.32
C PRO A 29 16.55 -0.75 32.49
N GLU A 30 15.21 -0.71 32.64
CA GLU A 30 14.42 -1.90 32.33
C GLU A 30 14.86 -2.32 30.94
N ASP A 31 15.54 -3.48 30.85
CA ASP A 31 15.93 -4.03 29.58
C ASP A 31 14.64 -4.14 28.75
N ASN A 32 14.50 -3.29 27.72
CA ASN A 32 13.36 -3.25 26.81
C ASN A 32 13.34 -4.51 25.93
N ILE A 33 13.39 -5.68 26.55
CA ILE A 33 13.51 -6.98 25.93
C ILE A 33 12.13 -7.63 25.92
N ILE A 34 11.71 -8.06 24.74
CA ILE A 34 10.49 -8.82 24.52
C ILE A 34 10.89 -10.21 24.00
N THR A 35 10.28 -11.25 24.56
CA THR A 35 10.39 -12.62 24.06
C THR A 35 9.29 -12.87 23.03
N THR A 36 9.68 -13.07 21.78
CA THR A 36 8.80 -13.54 20.69
C THR A 36 8.87 -15.06 20.58
N LYS A 37 8.06 -15.68 19.72
CA LYS A 37 8.15 -17.13 19.46
C LYS A 37 9.48 -17.58 18.84
N LYS A 38 10.17 -16.68 18.12
CA LYS A 38 11.39 -16.99 17.37
C LYS A 38 12.67 -16.57 18.08
N GLY A 39 12.59 -15.62 19.00
CA GLY A 39 13.71 -15.19 19.83
C GLY A 39 13.43 -13.91 20.61
N ARG A 40 14.44 -13.40 21.29
CA ARG A 40 14.34 -12.16 22.09
C ARG A 40 14.70 -10.96 21.23
N VAL A 41 14.01 -9.84 21.42
CA VAL A 41 14.26 -8.56 20.74
C VAL A 41 14.44 -7.45 21.76
N ARG A 42 15.43 -6.56 21.57
CA ARG A 42 15.67 -5.38 22.40
C ARG A 42 15.23 -4.12 21.67
N GLY A 43 14.33 -3.36 22.26
CA GLY A 43 13.89 -2.06 21.75
C GLY A 43 14.59 -0.87 22.40
N THR A 44 14.20 0.33 22.00
CA THR A 44 14.67 1.61 22.54
C THR A 44 13.50 2.49 22.99
N ASN A 45 13.72 3.37 23.96
CA ASN A 45 12.72 4.32 24.43
C ASN A 45 12.86 5.65 23.67
N LEU A 46 11.75 6.11 23.09
CA LEU A 46 11.63 7.39 22.39
C LEU A 46 10.84 8.38 23.25
N GLN A 47 11.33 9.60 23.38
CA GLN A 47 10.60 10.70 24.03
C GLN A 47 9.65 11.35 23.02
N VAL A 48 8.36 11.36 23.34
CA VAL A 48 7.29 11.82 22.46
C VAL A 48 6.27 12.62 23.27
N LEU A 49 6.15 13.91 22.97
CA LEU A 49 5.19 14.83 23.60
C LEU A 49 5.21 14.78 25.14
N GLY A 50 6.42 14.80 25.73
CA GLY A 50 6.62 14.74 27.18
C GLY A 50 6.31 13.39 27.83
N GLY A 51 6.05 12.34 27.05
CA GLY A 51 5.97 10.96 27.52
C GLY A 51 6.90 10.04 26.72
N THR A 52 6.72 8.72 26.87
CA THR A 52 7.62 7.72 26.28
C THR A 52 6.86 6.70 25.43
N VAL A 53 7.49 6.28 24.34
CA VAL A 53 7.09 5.14 23.49
C VAL A 53 8.28 4.20 23.41
N THR A 54 8.06 2.89 23.54
CA THR A 54 9.11 1.90 23.29
C THR A 54 9.01 1.44 21.85
N ALA A 55 10.06 1.64 21.07
CA ALA A 55 10.15 1.25 19.68
C ALA A 55 11.05 0.01 19.51
N PHE A 56 10.62 -0.92 18.67
CA PHE A 56 11.37 -2.07 18.22
C PHE A 56 11.45 -2.00 16.71
N LEU A 57 12.59 -1.57 16.18
CA LEU A 57 12.81 -1.28 14.77
C LEU A 57 13.66 -2.40 14.15
N GLY A 58 13.25 -2.92 12.99
CA GLY A 58 14.03 -3.95 12.30
C GLY A 58 13.97 -5.36 12.90
N ILE A 59 12.79 -5.84 13.30
CA ILE A 59 12.59 -7.25 13.72
C ILE A 59 12.43 -8.14 12.46
N PRO A 60 13.24 -9.19 12.27
CA PRO A 60 13.09 -10.08 11.11
C PRO A 60 11.84 -10.95 11.27
N TYR A 61 10.98 -10.96 10.25
CA TYR A 61 9.81 -11.84 10.21
C TYR A 61 9.95 -12.95 9.16
N GLY A 62 10.76 -12.74 8.12
CA GLY A 62 11.07 -13.72 7.08
C GLY A 62 12.56 -14.04 6.99
N GLN A 63 12.90 -15.13 6.30
CA GLN A 63 14.27 -15.37 5.84
C GLN A 63 14.66 -14.37 4.76
N PRO A 64 15.95 -14.00 4.65
CA PRO A 64 16.43 -13.18 3.55
C PRO A 64 16.14 -13.88 2.21
N PRO A 65 15.35 -13.28 1.30
CA PRO A 65 14.98 -13.89 0.02
C PRO A 65 16.12 -13.77 -1.02
N ILE A 66 17.31 -14.24 -0.65
CA ILE A 66 18.54 -14.14 -1.46
C ILE A 66 18.83 -15.45 -2.20
N GLY A 67 19.58 -15.34 -3.30
CA GLY A 67 20.00 -16.49 -4.10
C GLY A 67 18.79 -17.29 -4.59
N ARG A 68 18.70 -18.58 -4.23
CA ARG A 68 17.59 -19.44 -4.65
C ARG A 68 16.22 -19.01 -4.10
N LEU A 69 16.18 -18.26 -3.00
CA LEU A 69 14.92 -17.75 -2.44
C LEU A 69 14.41 -16.48 -3.15
N ARG A 70 15.21 -15.88 -4.05
CA ARG A 70 14.76 -14.75 -4.86
C ARG A 70 13.57 -15.17 -5.73
N PHE A 71 12.56 -14.31 -5.82
CA PHE A 71 11.24 -14.52 -6.47
C PHE A 71 10.29 -15.51 -5.79
N GLN A 72 10.79 -16.36 -4.89
CA GLN A 72 9.95 -17.34 -4.19
C GLN A 72 9.07 -16.69 -3.10
N LYS A 73 8.04 -17.43 -2.66
CA LYS A 73 7.29 -17.10 -1.45
C LYS A 73 8.26 -17.00 -0.25
N PRO A 74 8.04 -16.05 0.67
CA PRO A 74 8.92 -15.90 1.83
C PRO A 74 8.81 -17.11 2.77
N GLU A 75 9.93 -17.47 3.36
CA GLU A 75 9.98 -18.46 4.42
C GLU A 75 9.99 -17.76 5.79
N PRO A 76 9.30 -18.29 6.81
CA PRO A 76 9.37 -17.75 8.17
C PRO A 76 10.79 -17.75 8.71
N ARG A 77 11.18 -16.67 9.40
CA ARG A 77 12.50 -16.58 10.05
C ARG A 77 12.77 -17.77 10.98
N GLU A 78 13.97 -18.31 10.92
CA GLU A 78 14.48 -19.30 11.88
C GLU A 78 14.57 -18.74 13.29
N LYS A 79 14.68 -19.64 14.29
CA LYS A 79 14.87 -19.21 15.67
C LYS A 79 16.29 -18.65 15.86
N TRP A 80 16.42 -17.63 16.69
CA TRP A 80 17.71 -17.08 17.10
C TRP A 80 17.85 -17.13 18.64
N SER A 81 19.07 -17.43 19.11
CA SER A 81 19.35 -17.64 20.55
C SER A 81 19.66 -16.34 21.30
N ASP A 82 20.39 -15.43 20.65
CA ASP A 82 20.80 -14.16 21.22
C ASP A 82 19.66 -13.14 21.26
N VAL A 83 19.91 -11.96 21.83
CA VAL A 83 18.95 -10.86 21.81
C VAL A 83 19.17 -10.08 20.53
N TRP A 84 18.16 -10.04 19.66
CA TRP A 84 18.19 -9.24 18.44
C TRP A 84 18.10 -7.76 18.79
N ASP A 85 19.04 -6.96 18.30
CA ASP A 85 19.06 -5.51 18.50
C ASP A 85 18.07 -4.84 17.55
N ALA A 86 16.87 -4.54 18.06
CA ALA A 86 15.80 -3.88 17.33
C ALA A 86 15.73 -2.38 17.67
N THR A 87 16.87 -1.70 17.69
CA THR A 87 16.96 -0.26 18.04
C THR A 87 17.08 0.67 16.85
N LYS A 88 17.24 0.13 15.63
CA LYS A 88 17.39 0.88 14.37
C LYS A 88 16.57 0.25 13.26
N HIS A 89 16.11 1.06 12.30
CA HIS A 89 15.47 0.53 11.11
C HIS A 89 16.43 -0.39 10.34
N ALA A 90 15.87 -1.50 9.83
CA ALA A 90 16.58 -2.40 8.93
C ALA A 90 16.62 -1.84 7.50
N ASN A 91 17.32 -2.55 6.61
CA ASN A 91 17.44 -2.18 5.20
C ASN A 91 16.08 -2.06 4.50
N SER A 92 16.00 -1.15 3.52
CA SER A 92 14.90 -1.09 2.57
C SER A 92 15.09 -2.18 1.52
N CYS A 93 13.99 -2.69 0.97
CA CYS A 93 14.07 -3.61 -0.17
C CYS A 93 14.66 -2.89 -1.38
N TYR A 94 15.45 -3.62 -2.20
CA TYR A 94 15.91 -3.11 -3.49
C TYR A 94 14.75 -2.55 -4.32
N GLN A 95 14.94 -1.33 -4.80
CA GLN A 95 13.95 -0.53 -5.54
C GLN A 95 14.68 0.57 -6.32
N PRO A 96 14.07 1.12 -7.39
CA PRO A 96 14.55 2.35 -8.00
C PRO A 96 14.54 3.51 -6.99
N VAL A 97 15.47 4.45 -7.14
CA VAL A 97 15.52 5.69 -6.36
C VAL A 97 15.09 6.83 -7.26
N ASP A 98 14.13 7.63 -6.81
CA ASP A 98 13.69 8.80 -7.57
C ASP A 98 14.82 9.85 -7.59
N THR A 99 15.33 10.11 -8.79
CA THR A 99 16.37 11.11 -9.05
C THR A 99 15.89 12.20 -10.01
N THR A 100 14.58 12.27 -10.25
CA THR A 100 13.96 13.23 -11.18
C THR A 100 14.16 14.67 -10.74
N TYR A 101 14.07 14.90 -9.43
CA TYR A 101 14.22 16.22 -8.81
C TYR A 101 15.28 16.20 -7.70
N PRO A 102 16.58 16.16 -8.04
CA PRO A 102 17.66 16.09 -7.05
C PRO A 102 17.65 17.29 -6.10
N GLY A 103 17.77 17.02 -4.80
CA GLY A 103 17.74 18.01 -3.72
C GLY A 103 16.35 18.54 -3.37
N PHE A 104 15.29 18.05 -4.00
CA PHE A 104 13.93 18.50 -3.73
C PHE A 104 13.23 17.62 -2.69
N ALA A 105 12.97 18.19 -1.51
CA ALA A 105 12.40 17.47 -0.38
C ALA A 105 11.06 16.78 -0.68
N GLY A 106 10.23 17.33 -1.56
CA GLY A 106 8.91 16.78 -1.90
C GLY A 106 8.94 15.46 -2.67
N SER A 107 10.01 15.21 -3.41
CA SER A 107 10.31 13.95 -4.09
C SER A 107 11.15 13.06 -3.18
N GLU A 108 12.25 13.60 -2.65
CA GLU A 108 13.22 12.83 -1.86
C GLU A 108 12.66 12.30 -0.54
N MET A 109 11.58 12.86 0.01
CA MET A 109 10.95 12.33 1.23
C MET A 109 10.45 10.89 1.05
N TRP A 110 10.14 10.47 -0.18
CA TRP A 110 9.68 9.13 -0.52
C TRP A 110 10.82 8.14 -0.82
N ASN A 111 12.04 8.65 -1.03
CA ASN A 111 13.21 7.81 -1.26
C ASN A 111 13.65 7.06 0.01
N PRO A 112 14.15 5.82 -0.12
CA PRO A 112 14.60 5.00 1.00
C PRO A 112 15.66 5.71 1.86
N LYS A 113 15.51 5.63 3.19
CA LYS A 113 16.41 6.27 4.18
C LYS A 113 17.42 5.31 4.81
N THR A 114 17.43 4.07 4.34
CA THR A 114 18.32 3.00 4.76
C THR A 114 18.94 2.34 3.53
N ASN A 115 19.98 1.53 3.71
CA ASN A 115 20.61 0.82 2.60
C ASN A 115 19.60 -0.07 1.88
N LEU A 116 19.79 -0.22 0.57
CA LEU A 116 19.05 -1.18 -0.26
C LEU A 116 19.67 -2.57 -0.12
N SER A 117 18.82 -3.57 0.13
CA SER A 117 19.24 -4.97 0.27
C SER A 117 18.08 -5.90 -0.11
N GLU A 118 18.38 -7.10 -0.58
CA GLU A 118 17.38 -8.18 -0.68
C GLU A 118 17.03 -8.75 0.69
N ASP A 119 17.98 -8.73 1.64
CA ASP A 119 17.70 -8.96 3.06
C ASP A 119 16.97 -7.74 3.64
N CYS A 120 15.66 -7.69 3.43
CA CYS A 120 14.79 -6.57 3.77
C CYS A 120 13.48 -6.95 4.48
N LEU A 121 13.22 -8.24 4.76
CA LEU A 121 11.97 -8.73 5.36
C LEU A 121 11.91 -8.50 6.88
N TYR A 122 11.81 -7.23 7.25
CA TYR A 122 11.76 -6.74 8.63
C TYR A 122 10.50 -5.92 8.90
N LEU A 123 10.09 -5.90 10.18
CA LEU A 123 8.99 -5.08 10.67
C LEU A 123 9.42 -4.22 11.87
N ASN A 124 8.65 -3.18 12.14
CA ASN A 124 8.84 -2.24 13.23
C ASN A 124 7.60 -2.25 14.13
N VAL A 125 7.77 -2.06 15.45
CA VAL A 125 6.68 -2.02 16.43
C VAL A 125 6.86 -0.84 17.38
N TRP A 126 5.87 0.04 17.47
CA TRP A 126 5.81 1.15 18.44
C TRP A 126 4.77 0.83 19.51
N VAL A 127 5.22 0.80 20.76
CA VAL A 127 4.41 0.43 21.93
C VAL A 127 4.27 1.64 22.86
N PRO A 128 3.05 2.08 23.20
CA PRO A 128 2.86 3.18 24.14
C PRO A 128 3.34 2.81 25.54
N SER A 129 3.94 3.76 26.25
CA SER A 129 4.29 3.60 27.67
C SER A 129 3.19 4.17 28.60
N PRO A 130 2.88 3.53 29.74
CA PRO A 130 3.29 2.18 30.12
C PRO A 130 2.72 1.13 29.16
N ARG A 131 3.43 -0.01 29.02
CA ARG A 131 3.06 -1.10 28.09
C ARG A 131 1.60 -1.49 28.30
N PRO A 132 0.77 -1.48 27.25
CA PRO A 132 -0.64 -1.87 27.36
C PRO A 132 -0.77 -3.38 27.63
N LYS A 133 -1.97 -3.81 28.05
CA LYS A 133 -2.27 -5.24 28.23
C LYS A 133 -2.97 -5.87 27.02
N ASN A 134 -3.77 -5.10 26.29
CA ASN A 134 -4.65 -5.60 25.23
C ASN A 134 -5.05 -4.47 24.25
N ALA A 135 -4.09 -3.66 23.83
CA ALA A 135 -4.35 -2.52 22.95
C ALA A 135 -4.70 -2.97 21.52
N SER A 136 -5.56 -2.23 20.83
CA SER A 136 -5.75 -2.42 19.40
C SER A 136 -4.45 -2.21 18.63
N VAL A 137 -4.24 -3.00 17.59
CA VAL A 137 -3.04 -3.02 16.77
C VAL A 137 -3.36 -2.44 15.41
N MET A 138 -2.55 -1.50 14.93
CA MET A 138 -2.65 -0.93 13.59
C MET A 138 -1.40 -1.31 12.79
N VAL A 139 -1.58 -1.94 11.62
CA VAL A 139 -0.47 -2.48 10.81
C VAL A 139 -0.42 -1.74 9.48
N TRP A 140 0.63 -0.94 9.29
CA TRP A 140 0.85 -0.07 8.13
C TRP A 140 1.53 -0.78 6.97
N ILE A 141 0.86 -0.85 5.82
CA ILE A 141 1.42 -1.30 4.54
C ILE A 141 1.68 -0.06 3.68
N TYR A 142 2.94 0.21 3.33
CA TYR A 142 3.29 1.39 2.54
C TYR A 142 2.83 1.27 1.07
N GLY A 143 2.70 2.42 0.40
CA GLY A 143 2.47 2.57 -1.03
C GLY A 143 3.77 2.64 -1.85
N GLY A 144 3.70 3.25 -3.05
CA GLY A 144 4.85 3.33 -3.98
C GLY A 144 4.70 2.48 -5.24
N GLY A 145 3.45 2.31 -5.72
CA GLY A 145 3.16 1.65 -6.99
C GLY A 145 3.63 0.20 -7.10
N PHE A 146 3.85 -0.50 -5.98
CA PHE A 146 4.51 -1.81 -5.94
C PHE A 146 5.97 -1.83 -6.40
N GLU A 147 6.57 -0.70 -6.75
CA GLU A 147 7.95 -0.58 -7.28
C GLU A 147 8.91 0.02 -6.27
N SER A 148 8.39 0.79 -5.32
CA SER A 148 9.17 1.49 -4.29
C SER A 148 8.43 1.49 -2.94
N GLY A 149 9.05 2.10 -1.94
CA GLY A 149 8.52 2.29 -0.60
C GLY A 149 9.42 1.71 0.49
N SER A 150 9.32 2.26 1.70
CA SER A 150 10.05 1.76 2.86
C SER A 150 9.37 2.13 4.17
N THR A 151 9.41 1.23 5.15
CA THR A 151 8.93 1.54 6.51
C THR A 151 9.85 2.46 7.32
N ALA A 152 11.06 2.75 6.82
CA ALA A 152 12.02 3.64 7.44
C ALA A 152 11.77 5.13 7.09
N LEU A 153 10.76 5.44 6.26
CA LEU A 153 10.44 6.83 5.92
C LEU A 153 9.91 7.58 7.16
N PRO A 154 10.39 8.82 7.43
CA PRO A 154 9.97 9.59 8.60
C PRO A 154 8.46 9.89 8.66
N VAL A 155 7.80 9.98 7.51
CA VAL A 155 6.35 10.21 7.41
C VAL A 155 5.53 9.03 7.96
N TYR A 156 6.12 7.83 8.07
CA TYR A 156 5.49 6.62 8.63
C TYR A 156 5.91 6.34 10.09
N ASP A 157 6.55 7.28 10.79
CA ASP A 157 6.97 7.09 12.17
C ASP A 157 5.76 6.94 13.11
N GLY A 158 5.47 5.71 13.53
CA GLY A 158 4.32 5.35 14.34
C GLY A 158 4.32 5.91 15.76
N LYS A 159 5.34 6.64 16.19
CA LYS A 159 5.50 7.08 17.58
C LYS A 159 4.38 8.00 18.06
N PHE A 160 3.89 8.93 17.23
CA PHE A 160 2.85 9.87 17.64
C PHE A 160 1.50 9.17 17.76
N LEU A 161 1.13 8.38 16.74
CA LEU A 161 -0.10 7.60 16.76
C LEU A 161 -0.14 6.63 17.95
N ALA A 162 0.95 5.92 18.22
CA ALA A 162 1.08 5.05 19.40
C ALA A 162 0.92 5.86 20.71
N ARG A 163 1.64 6.98 20.85
CA ARG A 163 1.64 7.81 22.07
C ARG A 163 0.29 8.44 22.38
N VAL A 164 -0.33 9.05 21.37
CA VAL A 164 -1.53 9.87 21.51
C VAL A 164 -2.77 8.99 21.64
N GLU A 165 -2.90 7.99 20.77
CA GLU A 165 -4.10 7.16 20.71
C GLU A 165 -3.99 5.86 21.48
N ARG A 166 -2.84 5.57 22.08
CA ARG A 166 -2.58 4.37 22.89
C ARG A 166 -2.91 3.06 22.15
N VAL A 167 -2.53 3.02 20.87
CA VAL A 167 -2.55 1.81 20.03
C VAL A 167 -1.13 1.27 19.87
N VAL A 168 -1.00 -0.02 19.56
CA VAL A 168 0.28 -0.56 19.08
C VAL A 168 0.34 -0.36 17.58
N VAL A 169 1.38 0.30 17.08
CA VAL A 169 1.57 0.51 15.63
C VAL A 169 2.64 -0.45 15.14
N VAL A 170 2.39 -1.12 14.02
CA VAL A 170 3.32 -2.01 13.34
C VAL A 170 3.48 -1.53 11.90
N SER A 171 4.67 -1.63 11.34
CA SER A 171 4.89 -1.47 9.89
C SER A 171 5.82 -2.57 9.39
N MET A 172 5.64 -3.05 8.15
CA MET A 172 6.51 -4.07 7.56
C MET A 172 7.01 -3.65 6.19
N ASN A 173 8.27 -3.97 5.91
CA ASN A 173 8.75 -4.00 4.53
C ASN A 173 8.10 -5.18 3.79
N TYR A 174 8.05 -5.10 2.47
CA TYR A 174 7.74 -6.21 1.58
C TYR A 174 8.51 -6.02 0.27
N ARG A 175 8.87 -7.10 -0.43
CA ARG A 175 9.56 -6.98 -1.72
C ARG A 175 8.69 -6.24 -2.74
N VAL A 176 9.33 -5.36 -3.49
CA VAL A 176 8.73 -4.52 -4.54
C VAL A 176 9.36 -4.85 -5.89
N ALA A 177 8.84 -4.25 -6.97
CA ALA A 177 9.32 -4.39 -8.34
C ALA A 177 9.34 -5.87 -8.80
N ALA A 178 10.15 -6.24 -9.79
CA ALA A 178 10.28 -7.63 -10.24
C ALA A 178 10.70 -8.57 -9.10
N LEU A 179 11.51 -8.11 -8.15
CA LEU A 179 11.93 -8.91 -7.00
C LEU A 179 10.75 -9.37 -6.12
N GLY A 180 9.67 -8.60 -6.09
CA GLY A 180 8.43 -8.91 -5.36
C GLY A 180 7.30 -9.46 -6.21
N PHE A 181 7.27 -9.20 -7.52
CA PHE A 181 6.08 -9.42 -8.35
C PHE A 181 6.35 -10.11 -9.69
N LEU A 182 7.59 -10.52 -9.98
CA LEU A 182 7.89 -11.38 -11.12
C LEU A 182 7.10 -12.70 -11.04
N ALA A 183 6.47 -13.08 -12.15
CA ALA A 183 5.56 -14.22 -12.18
C ALA A 183 5.69 -15.06 -13.44
N LEU A 184 5.83 -16.37 -13.21
CA LEU A 184 5.64 -17.46 -14.16
C LEU A 184 4.53 -18.35 -13.59
N PRO A 185 3.24 -18.03 -13.88
CA PRO A 185 2.11 -18.75 -13.31
C PRO A 185 2.20 -20.26 -13.54
N GLY A 186 2.04 -21.04 -12.46
CA GLY A 186 2.23 -22.50 -12.47
C GLY A 186 3.63 -22.95 -12.06
N ASN A 187 4.61 -22.05 -11.99
CA ASN A 187 5.97 -22.33 -11.54
C ASN A 187 6.17 -21.92 -10.07
N SER A 188 6.58 -22.87 -9.22
CA SER A 188 6.75 -22.61 -7.78
C SER A 188 7.96 -21.74 -7.43
N GLU A 189 8.95 -21.62 -8.31
CA GLU A 189 10.15 -20.82 -8.07
C GLU A 189 9.94 -19.32 -8.37
N ALA A 190 8.92 -18.99 -9.16
CA ALA A 190 8.52 -17.61 -9.44
C ALA A 190 6.99 -17.52 -9.58
N PRO A 191 6.22 -17.80 -8.50
CA PRO A 191 4.76 -17.93 -8.60
C PRO A 191 4.02 -16.60 -8.80
N GLY A 192 4.73 -15.46 -8.71
CA GLY A 192 4.12 -14.14 -8.58
C GLY A 192 3.73 -13.80 -7.14
N ASN A 193 3.39 -12.54 -6.92
CA ASN A 193 2.86 -12.03 -5.65
C ASN A 193 3.78 -12.23 -4.42
N ALA A 194 5.08 -12.46 -4.59
CA ALA A 194 6.01 -12.68 -3.48
C ALA A 194 5.93 -11.54 -2.44
N GLY A 195 5.80 -10.28 -2.89
CA GLY A 195 5.56 -9.12 -2.03
C GLY A 195 4.26 -9.20 -1.21
N LEU A 196 3.16 -9.69 -1.78
CA LEU A 196 1.92 -9.91 -1.01
C LEU A 196 2.06 -11.06 0.00
N PHE A 197 2.80 -12.12 -0.36
CA PHE A 197 3.12 -13.19 0.59
C PHE A 197 4.03 -12.70 1.72
N ASP A 198 4.93 -11.75 1.47
CA ASP A 198 5.73 -11.08 2.51
C ASP A 198 4.85 -10.36 3.52
N GLN A 199 3.87 -9.58 3.02
CA GLN A 199 2.89 -8.91 3.87
C GLN A 199 2.07 -9.93 4.68
N ARG A 200 1.60 -11.02 4.05
CA ARG A 200 0.87 -12.10 4.75
C ARG A 200 1.71 -12.74 5.86
N LEU A 201 3.00 -13.00 5.61
CA LEU A 201 3.90 -13.56 6.60
C LEU A 201 4.13 -12.60 7.78
N ALA A 202 4.26 -11.30 7.51
CA ALA A 202 4.33 -10.28 8.56
C ALA A 202 3.03 -10.22 9.39
N LEU A 203 1.85 -10.34 8.76
CA LEU A 203 0.57 -10.41 9.48
C LEU A 203 0.45 -11.68 10.33
N GLN A 204 0.97 -12.82 9.85
CA GLN A 204 1.08 -14.03 10.66
C GLN A 204 2.01 -13.81 11.86
N TRP A 205 3.15 -13.15 11.66
CA TRP A 205 4.04 -12.77 12.76
C TRP A 205 3.32 -11.90 13.80
N VAL A 206 2.50 -10.92 13.37
CA VAL A 206 1.69 -10.07 14.27
C VAL A 206 0.74 -10.94 15.09
N GLN A 207 -0.02 -11.83 14.45
CA GLN A 207 -0.94 -12.74 15.15
C GLN A 207 -0.23 -13.59 16.22
N GLU A 208 0.99 -14.03 15.92
CA GLU A 208 1.75 -14.92 16.81
C GLU A 208 2.45 -14.22 17.97
N ASN A 209 2.83 -12.94 17.81
CA ASN A 209 3.79 -12.29 18.70
C ASN A 209 3.28 -11.00 19.35
N ILE A 210 2.30 -10.30 18.76
CA ILE A 210 1.94 -8.93 19.20
C ILE A 210 1.40 -8.86 20.63
N ALA A 211 0.86 -9.97 21.15
CA ALA A 211 0.45 -10.11 22.54
C ALA A 211 1.60 -9.84 23.54
N ALA A 212 2.83 -10.25 23.21
CA ALA A 212 3.99 -10.00 24.06
C ALA A 212 4.34 -8.51 24.17
N PHE A 213 3.99 -7.72 23.15
CA PHE A 213 4.14 -6.28 23.09
C PHE A 213 2.96 -5.52 23.74
N GLY A 214 1.95 -6.23 24.23
CA GLY A 214 0.74 -5.63 24.82
C GLY A 214 -0.40 -5.35 23.83
N GLY A 215 -0.27 -5.79 22.58
CA GLY A 215 -1.29 -5.68 21.56
C GLY A 215 -2.29 -6.85 21.60
N ASN A 216 -3.49 -6.63 21.06
CA ASN A 216 -4.54 -7.62 20.96
C ASN A 216 -4.56 -8.24 19.54
N PRO A 217 -4.16 -9.51 19.35
CA PRO A 217 -4.20 -10.16 18.03
C PRO A 217 -5.62 -10.30 17.45
N LYS A 218 -6.66 -10.18 18.29
CA LYS A 218 -8.07 -10.19 17.85
C LYS A 218 -8.61 -8.80 17.46
N SER A 219 -7.82 -7.75 17.62
CA SER A 219 -8.17 -6.37 17.26
C SER A 219 -7.06 -5.76 16.41
N VAL A 220 -6.83 -6.36 15.25
CA VAL A 220 -5.82 -5.92 14.27
C VAL A 220 -6.52 -5.18 13.13
N THR A 221 -6.10 -3.95 12.87
CA THR A 221 -6.53 -3.16 11.72
C THR A 221 -5.36 -2.99 10.78
N ILE A 222 -5.49 -3.50 9.55
CA ILE A 222 -4.52 -3.21 8.49
C ILE A 222 -4.88 -1.88 7.85
N PHE A 223 -3.89 -1.05 7.55
CA PHE A 223 -4.08 0.22 6.89
C PHE A 223 -2.92 0.52 5.95
N GLY A 224 -3.21 1.20 4.84
CA GLY A 224 -2.22 1.50 3.82
C GLY A 224 -2.72 2.57 2.88
N GLU A 225 -1.78 3.14 2.14
CA GLU A 225 -2.03 4.19 1.15
C GLU A 225 -1.55 3.74 -0.23
N SER A 226 -2.22 4.17 -1.30
CA SER A 226 -1.86 3.84 -2.70
C SER A 226 -1.76 2.32 -2.92
N ALA A 227 -0.63 1.81 -3.41
CA ALA A 227 -0.33 0.37 -3.52
C ALA A 227 -0.45 -0.40 -2.19
N GLY A 228 -0.24 0.27 -1.05
CA GLY A 228 -0.50 -0.27 0.28
C GLY A 228 -1.99 -0.38 0.58
N SER A 229 -2.82 0.54 0.10
CA SER A 229 -4.28 0.45 0.16
C SER A 229 -4.82 -0.65 -0.76
N ALA A 230 -4.28 -0.78 -1.97
CA ALA A 230 -4.56 -1.92 -2.85
C ALA A 230 -4.14 -3.25 -2.19
N SER A 231 -2.99 -3.29 -1.51
CA SER A 231 -2.54 -4.43 -0.69
C SER A 231 -3.52 -4.79 0.43
N VAL A 232 -4.01 -3.79 1.17
CA VAL A 232 -5.09 -3.98 2.16
C VAL A 232 -6.31 -4.63 1.48
N ASN A 233 -6.71 -4.15 0.30
CA ASN A 233 -7.83 -4.72 -0.43
C ASN A 233 -7.55 -6.15 -0.90
N TYR A 234 -6.33 -6.49 -1.35
CA TYR A 234 -5.95 -7.87 -1.67
C TYR A 234 -6.06 -8.81 -0.46
N HIS A 235 -5.72 -8.35 0.75
CA HIS A 235 -5.93 -9.14 1.96
C HIS A 235 -7.42 -9.32 2.31
N ILE A 236 -8.29 -8.37 1.95
CA ILE A 236 -9.75 -8.53 2.04
C ILE A 236 -10.24 -9.57 1.01
N LEU A 237 -9.68 -9.57 -0.20
CA LEU A 237 -10.06 -10.50 -1.28
C LEU A 237 -9.51 -11.91 -1.06
N SER A 238 -8.34 -12.05 -0.42
CA SER A 238 -7.64 -13.32 -0.30
C SER A 238 -8.06 -14.15 0.93
N PRO A 239 -8.70 -15.33 0.76
CA PRO A 239 -9.27 -16.11 1.87
C PRO A 239 -8.26 -16.48 2.96
N LYS A 240 -7.01 -16.79 2.57
CA LYS A 240 -5.94 -17.18 3.50
C LYS A 240 -5.45 -16.01 4.37
N SER A 241 -5.80 -14.77 4.03
CA SER A 241 -5.47 -13.58 4.83
C SER A 241 -6.58 -13.20 5.83
N HIS A 242 -7.81 -13.68 5.62
CA HIS A 242 -8.99 -13.30 6.41
C HIS A 242 -8.84 -13.45 7.94
N PRO A 243 -8.22 -14.51 8.49
CA PRO A 243 -8.09 -14.66 9.94
C PRO A 243 -7.00 -13.78 10.54
N LEU A 244 -6.18 -13.09 9.73
CA LEU A 244 -5.02 -12.34 10.20
C LEU A 244 -5.32 -10.89 10.63
N PHE A 245 -6.54 -10.40 10.35
CA PHE A 245 -6.96 -9.05 10.72
C PHE A 245 -8.48 -8.96 10.94
N THR A 246 -8.88 -7.90 11.64
CA THR A 246 -10.26 -7.62 12.04
C THR A 246 -10.91 -6.58 11.12
N ARG A 247 -10.19 -5.49 10.81
CA ARG A 247 -10.70 -4.32 10.06
C ARG A 247 -9.67 -3.79 9.08
N ALA A 248 -10.09 -2.96 8.14
CA ALA A 248 -9.22 -2.38 7.14
C ALA A 248 -9.44 -0.86 6.99
N ILE A 249 -8.36 -0.13 6.73
CA ILE A 249 -8.42 1.28 6.30
C ILE A 249 -7.70 1.38 4.96
N MET A 250 -8.35 2.02 3.99
CA MET A 250 -7.89 2.12 2.61
C MET A 250 -7.78 3.60 2.21
N GLN A 251 -6.56 4.07 2.00
CA GLN A 251 -6.28 5.46 1.66
C GLN A 251 -5.84 5.55 0.19
N SER A 252 -6.60 6.22 -0.66
CA SER A 252 -6.19 6.53 -2.04
C SER A 252 -5.76 5.31 -2.87
N GLY A 253 -6.44 4.16 -2.74
CA GLY A 253 -6.13 2.99 -3.56
C GLY A 253 -7.07 1.82 -3.35
N SER A 254 -7.24 1.00 -4.39
CA SER A 254 -8.12 -0.18 -4.39
C SER A 254 -7.58 -1.25 -5.34
N ALA A 255 -7.90 -2.51 -5.11
CA ALA A 255 -7.39 -3.64 -5.89
C ALA A 255 -7.93 -3.69 -7.33
N ASN A 256 -9.09 -3.05 -7.60
CA ASN A 256 -9.70 -2.91 -8.92
C ASN A 256 -9.25 -1.65 -9.68
N ALA A 257 -8.18 -0.99 -9.23
CA ALA A 257 -7.61 0.10 -9.98
C ALA A 257 -6.85 -0.43 -11.22
N PRO A 258 -6.86 0.28 -12.36
CA PRO A 258 -6.26 -0.20 -13.62
C PRO A 258 -4.78 -0.58 -13.54
N TRP A 259 -4.02 0.05 -12.64
CA TRP A 259 -2.60 -0.20 -12.42
C TRP A 259 -2.32 -1.34 -11.42
N ALA A 260 -3.33 -1.79 -10.67
CA ALA A 260 -3.09 -2.55 -9.45
C ALA A 260 -2.94 -4.05 -9.70
N ALA A 261 -3.55 -4.61 -10.74
CA ALA A 261 -3.44 -6.04 -11.06
C ALA A 261 -3.35 -6.31 -12.57
N ILE A 262 -2.63 -7.36 -12.93
CA ILE A 262 -2.51 -7.86 -14.31
C ILE A 262 -2.92 -9.32 -14.42
N THR A 263 -3.19 -9.77 -15.65
CA THR A 263 -3.50 -11.18 -15.91
C THR A 263 -2.25 -12.05 -15.81
N ALA A 264 -2.45 -13.34 -15.53
CA ALA A 264 -1.39 -14.35 -15.51
C ALA A 264 -0.56 -14.36 -16.82
N SER A 265 -1.21 -14.23 -17.98
CA SER A 265 -0.55 -14.18 -19.28
C SER A 265 0.32 -12.93 -19.45
N GLU A 266 -0.18 -11.77 -19.03
CA GLU A 266 0.58 -10.51 -19.10
C GLU A 266 1.79 -10.55 -18.17
N ALA A 267 1.62 -11.06 -16.95
CA ALA A 267 2.73 -11.20 -16.00
C ALA A 267 3.84 -12.13 -16.53
N ARG A 268 3.46 -13.23 -17.21
CA ARG A 268 4.41 -14.11 -17.91
C ARG A 268 5.12 -13.39 -19.05
N ASN A 269 4.40 -12.61 -19.85
CA ASN A 269 4.98 -11.86 -20.97
C ASN A 269 6.02 -10.86 -20.49
N ARG A 270 5.73 -10.08 -19.44
CA ARG A 270 6.68 -9.12 -18.85
C ARG A 270 7.92 -9.80 -18.27
N THR A 271 7.73 -10.93 -17.61
CA THR A 271 8.85 -11.75 -17.09
C THR A 271 9.76 -12.25 -18.22
N VAL A 272 9.17 -12.77 -19.30
CA VAL A 272 9.94 -13.21 -20.48
C VAL A 272 10.60 -12.03 -21.20
N ALA A 273 9.95 -10.87 -21.26
CA ALA A 273 10.54 -9.66 -21.81
C ALA A 273 11.77 -9.21 -21.01
N LEU A 274 11.66 -9.18 -19.68
CA LEU A 274 12.78 -8.85 -18.78
C LEU A 274 13.94 -9.83 -18.96
N ALA A 275 13.65 -11.14 -19.02
CA ALA A 275 14.66 -12.16 -19.27
C ALA A 275 15.40 -11.90 -20.59
N LYS A 276 14.70 -11.52 -21.65
CA LYS A 276 15.32 -11.17 -22.95
C LYS A 276 16.19 -9.92 -22.85
N GLN A 277 15.75 -8.87 -22.15
CA GLN A 277 16.55 -7.65 -21.95
C GLN A 277 17.86 -7.96 -21.21
N LEU A 278 17.79 -8.84 -20.22
CA LEU A 278 18.93 -9.27 -19.41
C LEU A 278 19.74 -10.42 -20.04
N GLN A 279 19.43 -10.80 -21.28
CA GLN A 279 20.11 -11.87 -22.03
C GLN A 279 20.05 -13.25 -21.35
N CYS A 280 18.98 -13.50 -20.58
CA CYS A 280 18.69 -14.79 -19.99
C CYS A 280 17.96 -15.72 -20.99
N PRO A 281 18.17 -17.04 -20.90
CA PRO A 281 17.43 -18.02 -21.70
C PRO A 281 15.92 -17.88 -21.48
N ALA A 282 15.15 -17.81 -22.57
CA ALA A 282 13.69 -17.60 -22.50
C ALA A 282 12.85 -18.83 -22.90
N SER A 283 13.51 -19.90 -23.36
CA SER A 283 12.86 -21.13 -23.86
C SER A 283 12.53 -22.13 -22.75
N ASN A 284 13.30 -22.13 -21.65
CA ASN A 284 13.13 -23.01 -20.50
C ASN A 284 12.97 -22.16 -19.23
N GLU A 285 11.84 -22.31 -18.53
CA GLU A 285 11.53 -21.50 -17.35
C GLU A 285 12.50 -21.73 -16.20
N THR A 286 13.01 -22.95 -16.01
CA THR A 286 14.03 -23.22 -15.00
C THR A 286 15.32 -22.46 -15.31
N GLU A 287 15.84 -22.56 -16.55
CA GLU A 287 17.05 -21.83 -16.95
C GLU A 287 16.87 -20.30 -16.88
N LEU A 288 15.68 -19.81 -17.25
CA LEU A 288 15.29 -18.41 -17.12
C LEU A 288 15.42 -17.95 -15.67
N ILE A 289 14.77 -18.65 -14.75
CA ILE A 289 14.76 -18.28 -13.33
C ILE A 289 16.17 -18.37 -12.75
N LEU A 290 16.91 -19.44 -13.03
CA LEU A 290 18.28 -19.61 -12.54
C LEU A 290 19.18 -18.46 -13.01
N CYS A 291 19.02 -18.01 -14.26
CA CYS A 291 19.75 -16.86 -14.80
C CYS A 291 19.36 -15.55 -14.09
N LEU A 292 18.06 -15.26 -13.94
CA LEU A 292 17.59 -14.06 -13.25
C LEU A 292 17.97 -14.02 -11.76
N GLN A 293 18.07 -15.19 -11.12
CA GLN A 293 18.55 -15.31 -9.73
C GLN A 293 20.04 -14.97 -9.59
N ASP A 294 20.83 -15.13 -10.65
CA ASP A 294 22.27 -14.84 -10.66
C ASP A 294 22.58 -13.37 -11.00
N LYS A 295 21.60 -12.64 -11.55
CA LYS A 295 21.75 -11.22 -11.91
C LYS A 295 21.90 -10.31 -10.69
N ASP A 296 22.57 -9.17 -10.86
CA ASP A 296 22.57 -8.13 -9.85
C ASP A 296 21.14 -7.54 -9.71
N PRO A 297 20.61 -7.35 -8.48
CA PRO A 297 19.29 -6.77 -8.29
C PRO A 297 19.09 -5.42 -9.00
N LYS A 298 20.12 -4.57 -9.08
CA LYS A 298 20.03 -3.28 -9.77
C LYS A 298 19.89 -3.45 -11.27
N GLU A 299 20.61 -4.41 -11.86
CA GLU A 299 20.51 -4.70 -13.30
C GLU A 299 19.07 -5.13 -13.65
N ILE A 300 18.42 -5.91 -12.78
CA ILE A 300 17.01 -6.28 -12.93
C ILE A 300 16.13 -5.03 -12.94
N LEU A 301 16.24 -4.19 -11.91
CA LEU A 301 15.41 -2.99 -11.73
C LEU A 301 15.56 -1.99 -12.88
N GLU A 302 16.79 -1.77 -13.36
CA GLU A 302 17.09 -0.85 -14.47
C GLU A 302 16.48 -1.29 -15.80
N ASN A 303 16.11 -2.57 -15.94
CA ASN A 303 15.57 -3.14 -17.18
C ASN A 303 14.05 -3.37 -17.15
N GLU A 304 13.36 -3.08 -16.04
CA GLU A 304 11.91 -3.28 -15.91
C GLU A 304 11.09 -2.38 -16.83
N ILE A 305 11.55 -1.15 -17.05
CA ILE A 305 10.89 -0.17 -17.92
C ILE A 305 10.69 -0.66 -19.37
N PHE A 306 11.57 -1.55 -19.84
CA PHE A 306 11.53 -2.09 -21.20
C PHE A 306 10.60 -3.29 -21.36
N THR A 307 9.94 -3.72 -20.27
CA THR A 307 9.00 -4.86 -20.30
C THR A 307 7.63 -4.50 -20.88
N VAL A 308 7.32 -3.21 -20.95
CA VAL A 308 6.05 -2.70 -21.47
C VAL A 308 6.29 -1.66 -22.56
N PRO A 309 6.19 -2.05 -23.85
CA PRO A 309 6.34 -1.12 -24.97
C PRO A 309 5.25 -0.04 -24.98
N GLY A 310 5.65 1.24 -25.10
CA GLY A 310 4.71 2.37 -25.19
C GLY A 310 3.95 2.68 -23.90
N GLY A 311 4.47 2.24 -22.75
CA GLY A 311 3.80 2.35 -21.46
C GLY A 311 3.46 3.78 -21.01
N SER A 312 2.41 3.88 -20.20
CA SER A 312 1.96 5.13 -19.57
C SER A 312 2.88 5.53 -18.42
N PHE A 313 2.96 6.82 -18.09
CA PHE A 313 3.64 7.31 -16.88
C PHE A 313 2.96 6.86 -15.58
N LEU A 314 1.75 6.29 -15.68
CA LEU A 314 0.97 5.72 -14.58
C LEU A 314 1.13 4.21 -14.46
N GLN A 315 1.92 3.59 -15.35
CA GLN A 315 2.00 2.15 -15.46
C GLN A 315 3.01 1.55 -14.51
N VAL A 316 2.59 0.50 -13.81
CA VAL A 316 3.45 -0.34 -12.97
C VAL A 316 3.96 -1.52 -13.79
N TYR A 317 5.27 -1.75 -13.80
CA TYR A 317 5.89 -2.82 -14.61
C TYR A 317 5.65 -4.20 -14.01
N PHE A 318 5.83 -4.36 -12.70
CA PHE A 318 5.58 -5.61 -11.99
C PHE A 318 4.66 -5.35 -10.80
N CYS A 319 3.42 -5.81 -10.92
CA CYS A 319 2.37 -5.66 -9.91
C CYS A 319 1.69 -7.01 -9.61
N PRO A 320 0.76 -7.07 -8.65
CA PRO A 320 -0.01 -8.28 -8.37
C PRO A 320 -0.65 -8.94 -9.60
N THR A 321 -0.67 -10.28 -9.60
CA THR A 321 -1.24 -11.10 -10.67
C THR A 321 -2.15 -12.19 -10.13
N VAL A 322 -3.01 -12.75 -10.99
CA VAL A 322 -3.80 -13.95 -10.67
C VAL A 322 -2.89 -15.18 -10.64
N ASP A 323 -2.49 -15.60 -9.42
CA ASP A 323 -1.60 -16.72 -9.17
C ASP A 323 -2.34 -18.02 -8.80
N GLY A 324 -3.65 -17.95 -8.54
CA GLY A 324 -4.45 -19.10 -8.12
C GLY A 324 -4.26 -19.50 -6.66
N ASP A 325 -3.48 -18.74 -5.87
CA ASP A 325 -3.27 -18.97 -4.43
C ASP A 325 -3.56 -17.70 -3.60
N PHE A 326 -2.84 -16.61 -3.87
CA PHE A 326 -3.15 -15.34 -3.23
C PHE A 326 -4.43 -14.74 -3.82
N LEU A 327 -4.47 -14.60 -5.15
CA LEU A 327 -5.58 -14.09 -5.94
C LEU A 327 -6.13 -15.21 -6.82
N LEU A 328 -7.39 -15.57 -6.60
CA LEU A 328 -8.04 -16.68 -7.30
C LEU A 328 -8.63 -16.27 -8.66
N ASP A 329 -8.86 -14.98 -8.86
CA ASP A 329 -9.40 -14.38 -10.10
C ASP A 329 -9.02 -12.89 -10.09
N MET A 330 -9.32 -12.17 -11.16
CA MET A 330 -9.12 -10.72 -11.22
C MET A 330 -9.95 -10.00 -10.12
N PRO A 331 -9.41 -8.94 -9.47
CA PRO A 331 -10.09 -8.24 -8.38
C PRO A 331 -11.51 -7.78 -8.71
N GLU A 332 -11.73 -7.26 -9.92
CA GLU A 332 -13.05 -6.81 -10.40
C GLU A 332 -14.08 -7.95 -10.30
N LYS A 333 -13.70 -9.14 -10.79
CA LYS A 333 -14.57 -10.32 -10.76
C LYS A 333 -14.84 -10.81 -9.34
N LEU A 334 -13.83 -10.78 -8.46
CA LEU A 334 -13.99 -11.16 -7.06
C LEU A 334 -14.93 -10.19 -6.33
N ILE A 335 -14.78 -8.90 -6.57
CA ILE A 335 -15.61 -7.83 -6.01
C ILE A 335 -17.06 -7.94 -6.52
N GLU A 336 -17.25 -8.14 -7.82
CA GLU A 336 -18.58 -8.32 -8.42
C GLU A 336 -19.34 -9.53 -7.85
N LYS A 337 -18.64 -10.66 -7.69
CA LYS A 337 -19.17 -11.90 -7.10
C LYS A 337 -19.35 -11.83 -5.58
N GLY A 338 -18.84 -10.79 -4.92
CA GLY A 338 -18.89 -10.65 -3.46
C GLY A 338 -17.96 -11.62 -2.71
N LEU A 339 -16.90 -12.11 -3.36
CA LEU A 339 -15.96 -13.09 -2.82
C LEU A 339 -14.85 -12.38 -2.03
N PHE A 340 -15.20 -11.89 -0.84
CA PHE A 340 -14.28 -11.17 0.03
C PHE A 340 -14.65 -11.28 1.51
N LYS A 341 -13.72 -10.92 2.39
CA LYS A 341 -13.93 -10.87 3.85
C LYS A 341 -15.02 -9.88 4.20
N GLN A 342 -16.00 -10.32 5.00
CA GLN A 342 -16.95 -9.41 5.65
C GLN A 342 -16.26 -8.68 6.81
N ALA A 343 -16.21 -7.34 6.77
CA ALA A 343 -15.50 -6.51 7.74
C ALA A 343 -16.05 -5.08 7.76
N GLN A 344 -15.59 -4.26 8.72
CA GLN A 344 -15.75 -2.81 8.61
C GLN A 344 -14.55 -2.22 7.87
N ILE A 345 -14.81 -1.23 7.00
CA ILE A 345 -13.76 -0.46 6.33
C ILE A 345 -13.93 1.06 6.54
N LEU A 346 -12.80 1.76 6.67
CA LEU A 346 -12.70 3.21 6.55
C LEU A 346 -11.91 3.49 5.27
N VAL A 347 -12.47 4.25 4.35
CA VAL A 347 -11.91 4.45 3.01
C VAL A 347 -11.92 5.93 2.67
N GLY A 348 -11.00 6.40 1.84
CA GLY A 348 -11.08 7.76 1.32
C GLY A 348 -10.00 8.06 0.32
N VAL A 349 -10.06 9.28 -0.21
CA VAL A 349 -9.19 9.81 -1.26
C VAL A 349 -8.88 11.27 -1.00
N ASN A 350 -7.84 11.77 -1.64
CA ASN A 350 -7.45 13.17 -1.64
C ASN A 350 -8.15 13.91 -2.79
N LYS A 351 -8.12 15.23 -2.75
CA LYS A 351 -8.78 16.08 -3.75
C LYS A 351 -8.11 16.00 -5.12
N ASP A 352 -6.77 16.08 -5.15
CA ASP A 352 -5.97 16.31 -6.36
C ASP A 352 -4.99 15.13 -6.58
N GLU A 353 -5.56 13.93 -6.75
CA GLU A 353 -4.85 12.63 -6.80
C GLU A 353 -3.92 12.47 -8.02
N GLY A 354 -4.24 13.10 -9.15
CA GLY A 354 -3.53 12.95 -10.42
C GLY A 354 -2.30 13.84 -10.58
N SER A 355 -2.31 14.99 -9.91
CA SER A 355 -1.35 16.09 -10.04
C SER A 355 0.11 15.65 -9.91
N GLY A 356 0.39 14.81 -8.90
CA GLY A 356 1.70 14.21 -8.66
C GLY A 356 2.23 13.46 -9.87
N PHE A 357 1.41 12.60 -10.46
CA PHE A 357 1.82 11.75 -11.58
C PHE A 357 2.09 12.56 -12.86
N LEU A 358 1.28 13.60 -13.10
CA LEU A 358 1.45 14.48 -14.27
C LEU A 358 2.85 15.11 -14.28
N ALA A 359 3.34 15.56 -13.13
CA ALA A 359 4.65 16.21 -12.99
C ALA A 359 5.85 15.31 -13.29
N TYR A 360 5.68 13.99 -13.39
CA TYR A 360 6.77 13.04 -13.71
C TYR A 360 6.76 12.56 -15.16
N GLY A 361 5.62 12.65 -15.84
CA GLY A 361 5.42 11.97 -17.13
C GLY A 361 4.95 12.85 -18.27
N VAL A 362 4.47 14.06 -18.00
CA VAL A 362 3.77 14.86 -19.01
C VAL A 362 4.51 16.18 -19.28
N PRO A 363 4.95 16.42 -20.53
CA PRO A 363 5.55 17.69 -20.91
C PRO A 363 4.63 18.89 -20.60
N GLY A 364 5.18 19.91 -19.94
CA GLY A 364 4.43 21.09 -19.50
C GLY A 364 3.95 21.02 -18.06
N PHE A 365 3.98 19.85 -17.42
CA PHE A 365 3.73 19.68 -16.00
C PHE A 365 5.06 19.42 -15.30
N SER A 366 5.42 20.23 -14.30
CA SER A 366 6.63 20.00 -13.50
C SER A 366 6.54 20.71 -12.15
N LYS A 367 7.48 20.42 -11.25
CA LYS A 367 7.60 21.17 -9.99
C LYS A 367 7.86 22.67 -10.18
N ASP A 368 8.39 23.06 -11.35
CA ASP A 368 8.78 24.43 -11.68
C ASP A 368 7.75 25.13 -12.58
N SER A 369 6.66 24.46 -12.97
CA SER A 369 5.57 25.07 -13.74
C SER A 369 4.57 25.79 -12.82
N ASP A 370 3.90 26.80 -13.38
CA ASP A 370 2.84 27.58 -12.73
C ASP A 370 1.44 26.96 -12.87
N GLY A 371 1.33 25.79 -13.54
CA GLY A 371 0.05 25.13 -13.79
C GLY A 371 -0.75 25.73 -14.95
N LEU A 372 -0.14 26.62 -15.76
CA LEU A 372 -0.81 27.20 -16.92
C LEU A 372 -0.68 26.28 -18.14
N VAL A 373 -1.70 25.43 -18.33
CA VAL A 373 -1.74 24.40 -19.37
C VAL A 373 -2.71 24.81 -20.47
N ASN A 374 -2.33 24.67 -21.73
CA ASN A 374 -3.25 24.89 -22.86
C ASN A 374 -3.94 23.58 -23.29
N LYS A 375 -4.97 23.71 -24.13
CA LYS A 375 -5.74 22.55 -24.64
C LYS A 375 -4.86 21.47 -25.29
N THR A 376 -3.85 21.85 -26.06
CA THR A 376 -2.96 20.89 -26.73
C THR A 376 -2.10 20.11 -25.73
N GLN A 377 -1.64 20.78 -24.66
CA GLN A 377 -0.93 20.11 -23.58
C GLN A 377 -1.85 19.18 -22.78
N PHE A 378 -3.12 19.56 -22.56
CA PHE A 378 -4.12 18.68 -21.97
C PHE A 378 -4.40 17.43 -22.83
N GLU A 379 -4.60 17.61 -24.15
CA GLU A 379 -4.74 16.49 -25.09
C GLU A 379 -3.52 15.56 -25.07
N THR A 380 -2.32 16.14 -24.95
CA THR A 380 -1.07 15.39 -24.81
C THR A 380 -1.03 14.61 -23.51
N ALA A 381 -1.44 15.22 -22.39
CA ALA A 381 -1.53 14.55 -21.08
C ALA A 381 -2.44 13.32 -21.15
N LEU A 382 -3.62 13.47 -21.76
CA LEU A 382 -4.56 12.35 -21.95
C LEU A 382 -3.98 11.26 -22.85
N THR A 383 -3.33 11.64 -23.95
CA THR A 383 -2.73 10.66 -24.88
C THR A 383 -1.63 9.84 -24.20
N LEU A 384 -0.83 10.47 -23.32
CA LEU A 384 0.22 9.80 -22.54
C LEU A 384 -0.34 8.98 -21.37
N ALA A 385 -1.42 9.44 -20.74
CA ALA A 385 -2.07 8.72 -19.65
C ALA A 385 -2.76 7.45 -20.14
N PHE A 386 -3.34 7.48 -21.34
CA PHE A 386 -4.12 6.40 -21.95
C PHE A 386 -3.49 5.91 -23.26
N PRO A 387 -2.29 5.30 -23.23
CA PRO A 387 -1.62 4.86 -24.45
C PRO A 387 -2.43 3.78 -25.16
N GLY A 388 -2.43 3.82 -26.49
CA GLY A 388 -3.11 2.82 -27.34
C GLY A 388 -4.62 2.97 -27.45
N VAL A 389 -5.25 3.92 -26.75
CA VAL A 389 -6.68 4.21 -26.94
C VAL A 389 -6.91 5.02 -28.22
N SER A 390 -8.10 4.87 -28.82
CA SER A 390 -8.44 5.57 -30.07
C SER A 390 -8.55 7.08 -29.86
N LYS A 391 -8.39 7.86 -30.94
CA LYS A 391 -8.61 9.32 -30.89
C LYS A 391 -10.01 9.68 -30.40
N LEU A 392 -11.03 8.92 -30.79
CA LEU A 392 -12.41 9.13 -30.33
C LEU A 392 -12.54 8.88 -28.82
N ALA A 393 -11.82 7.90 -28.27
CA ALA A 393 -11.77 7.68 -26.83
C ALA A 393 -11.15 8.87 -26.10
N ILE A 394 -10.01 9.39 -26.58
CA ILE A 394 -9.39 10.62 -26.03
C ILE A 394 -10.34 11.82 -26.13
N GLU A 395 -10.98 12.03 -27.29
CA GLU A 395 -11.96 13.11 -27.50
C GLU A 395 -13.14 13.00 -26.52
N SER A 396 -13.57 11.79 -26.16
CA SER A 396 -14.63 11.57 -25.19
C SER A 396 -14.23 11.99 -23.76
N ILE A 397 -12.99 11.75 -23.37
CA ILE A 397 -12.44 12.18 -22.07
C ILE A 397 -12.32 13.71 -22.07
N LEU A 398 -11.71 14.27 -23.13
CA LEU A 398 -11.58 15.71 -23.28
C LEU A 398 -12.95 16.39 -23.18
N PHE A 399 -13.96 15.83 -23.85
CA PHE A 399 -15.31 16.37 -23.80
C PHE A 399 -15.91 16.35 -22.39
N HIS A 400 -15.66 15.29 -21.63
CA HIS A 400 -16.21 15.15 -20.29
C HIS A 400 -15.54 16.07 -19.26
N TYR A 401 -14.24 16.29 -19.36
CA TYR A 401 -13.45 17.04 -18.37
C TYR A 401 -13.19 18.51 -18.74
N THR A 402 -13.47 18.92 -19.97
CA THR A 402 -13.34 20.34 -20.35
C THR A 402 -14.46 21.17 -19.74
N ASP A 403 -14.10 22.23 -19.01
CA ASP A 403 -15.04 23.29 -18.65
C ASP A 403 -15.38 24.13 -19.90
N TRP A 404 -16.48 23.77 -20.56
CA TRP A 404 -16.94 24.42 -21.78
C TRP A 404 -17.43 25.86 -21.55
N GLU A 405 -17.68 26.30 -20.32
CA GLU A 405 -18.08 27.68 -20.01
C GLU A 405 -16.86 28.62 -19.90
N ASN A 406 -15.70 28.08 -19.50
CA ASN A 406 -14.49 28.87 -19.20
C ASN A 406 -13.25 28.46 -20.01
N GLN A 407 -13.42 27.99 -21.25
CA GLN A 407 -12.36 27.45 -22.12
C GLN A 407 -11.14 28.37 -22.35
N HIS A 408 -11.26 29.66 -22.08
CA HIS A 408 -10.17 30.63 -22.24
C HIS A 408 -9.24 30.72 -21.01
N ARG A 409 -9.52 29.99 -19.92
CA ARG A 409 -8.70 29.98 -18.71
C ARG A 409 -7.77 28.75 -18.71
N PRO A 410 -6.45 28.94 -18.91
CA PRO A 410 -5.49 27.83 -18.98
C PRO A 410 -5.45 26.96 -17.71
N GLU A 411 -5.68 27.56 -16.54
CA GLU A 411 -5.72 26.86 -15.24
C GLU A 411 -6.71 25.67 -15.24
N HIS A 412 -7.85 25.81 -15.92
CA HIS A 412 -8.89 24.78 -15.96
C HIS A 412 -8.45 23.51 -16.70
N TYR A 413 -7.46 23.60 -17.60
CA TYR A 413 -6.92 22.42 -18.28
C TYR A 413 -5.94 21.63 -17.42
N CYS A 414 -5.27 22.30 -16.48
CA CYS A 414 -4.43 21.63 -15.49
C CYS A 414 -5.30 20.83 -14.52
N ASP A 415 -6.33 21.45 -13.96
CA ASP A 415 -7.30 20.81 -13.08
C ASP A 415 -8.03 19.65 -13.80
N ALA A 416 -8.42 19.85 -15.07
CA ALA A 416 -9.05 18.79 -15.86
C ALA A 416 -8.13 17.58 -16.11
N ALA A 417 -6.83 17.81 -16.27
CA ALA A 417 -5.84 16.73 -16.41
C ALA A 417 -5.67 15.96 -15.10
N ASP A 418 -5.54 16.69 -13.99
CA ASP A 418 -5.47 16.11 -12.64
C ASP A 418 -6.71 15.27 -12.35
N ASP A 419 -7.89 15.84 -12.53
CA ASP A 419 -9.17 15.19 -12.33
C ASP A 419 -9.32 13.93 -13.18
N ALA A 420 -9.00 13.97 -14.48
CA ALA A 420 -9.12 12.81 -15.36
C ALA A 420 -8.18 11.67 -14.93
N VAL A 421 -6.94 11.97 -14.54
CA VAL A 421 -5.97 10.99 -14.07
C VAL A 421 -6.36 10.45 -12.70
N GLY A 422 -6.70 11.32 -11.76
CA GLY A 422 -7.06 10.98 -10.38
C GLY A 422 -8.36 10.17 -10.33
N ASP A 423 -9.38 10.57 -11.09
CA ASP A 423 -10.68 9.89 -11.13
C ASP A 423 -10.53 8.47 -11.70
N TYR A 424 -9.81 8.30 -12.81
CA TYR A 424 -9.65 6.99 -13.44
C TYR A 424 -8.82 6.03 -12.59
N ASN A 425 -7.72 6.50 -12.01
CA ASN A 425 -6.74 5.62 -11.35
C ASN A 425 -7.01 5.40 -9.86
N ILE A 426 -7.64 6.36 -9.17
CA ILE A 426 -7.78 6.35 -7.72
C ILE A 426 -9.24 6.49 -7.29
N ILE A 427 -9.89 7.62 -7.58
CA ILE A 427 -11.16 7.98 -6.95
C ILE A 427 -12.30 7.03 -7.34
N CYS A 428 -12.48 6.76 -8.63
CA CYS A 428 -13.57 5.92 -9.09
C CYS A 428 -13.41 4.44 -8.74
N PRO A 429 -12.22 3.80 -8.86
CA PRO A 429 -12.02 2.45 -8.38
C PRO A 429 -12.32 2.28 -6.88
N VAL A 430 -11.88 3.25 -6.06
CA VAL A 430 -12.13 3.27 -4.62
C VAL A 430 -13.63 3.40 -4.30
N LEU A 431 -14.34 4.31 -4.96
CA LEU A 431 -15.80 4.48 -4.81
C LEU A 431 -16.58 3.25 -5.29
N GLU A 432 -16.12 2.60 -6.36
CA GLU A 432 -16.72 1.38 -6.87
C GLU A 432 -16.64 0.25 -5.85
N PHE A 433 -15.45 0.00 -5.30
CA PHE A 433 -15.27 -1.00 -4.25
C PHE A 433 -16.12 -0.66 -3.02
N ALA A 434 -16.06 0.57 -2.53
CA ALA A 434 -16.85 1.04 -1.37
C ALA A 434 -18.36 0.84 -1.59
N THR A 435 -18.86 1.15 -2.79
CA THR A 435 -20.27 0.96 -3.17
C THR A 435 -20.67 -0.50 -3.16
N LYS A 436 -19.87 -1.37 -3.80
CA LYS A 436 -20.17 -2.81 -3.86
C LYS A 436 -20.07 -3.46 -2.47
N PHE A 437 -19.08 -3.07 -1.68
CA PHE A 437 -18.87 -3.56 -0.31
C PHE A 437 -20.06 -3.20 0.59
N ALA A 438 -20.52 -1.94 0.54
CA ALA A 438 -21.71 -1.47 1.26
C ALA A 438 -23.01 -2.12 0.77
N GLN A 439 -23.17 -2.32 -0.53
CA GLN A 439 -24.34 -2.99 -1.13
C GLN A 439 -24.52 -4.42 -0.58
N LEU A 440 -23.42 -5.10 -0.28
CA LEU A 440 -23.42 -6.44 0.31
C LEU A 440 -23.55 -6.46 1.84
N GLY A 441 -23.96 -5.34 2.45
CA GLY A 441 -24.31 -5.24 3.87
C GLY A 441 -23.15 -4.95 4.81
N ASN A 442 -21.94 -4.67 4.30
CA ASN A 442 -20.81 -4.31 5.13
C ASN A 442 -20.85 -2.84 5.56
N THR A 443 -20.16 -2.53 6.65
CA THR A 443 -20.04 -1.15 7.15
C THR A 443 -18.88 -0.43 6.49
N VAL A 444 -19.18 0.71 5.85
CA VAL A 444 -18.21 1.58 5.19
C VAL A 444 -18.31 2.97 5.80
N PHE A 445 -17.16 3.61 6.03
CA PHE A 445 -17.06 5.04 6.27
C PHE A 445 -16.16 5.64 5.20
N PHE A 446 -16.57 6.77 4.62
CA PHE A 446 -15.84 7.40 3.53
C PHE A 446 -15.37 8.81 3.93
N TYR A 447 -14.12 9.17 3.63
CA TYR A 447 -13.62 10.54 3.72
C TYR A 447 -13.17 11.10 2.37
N PHE A 448 -13.17 12.43 2.28
CA PHE A 448 -12.52 13.19 1.22
C PHE A 448 -11.57 14.20 1.85
N PHE A 449 -10.27 14.07 1.61
CA PHE A 449 -9.25 14.92 2.21
C PHE A 449 -8.94 16.12 1.31
N GLU A 450 -9.14 17.33 1.85
CA GLU A 450 -9.14 18.58 1.08
C GLU A 450 -8.17 19.62 1.66
N HIS A 451 -7.31 19.23 2.60
CA HIS A 451 -6.35 20.15 3.21
C HIS A 451 -4.99 20.10 2.53
N ARG A 452 -4.62 21.21 1.88
CA ARG A 452 -3.25 21.40 1.39
C ARG A 452 -2.34 21.79 2.55
N SER A 453 -1.34 20.95 2.83
CA SER A 453 -0.36 21.20 3.88
C SER A 453 0.39 22.53 3.67
N SER A 454 0.54 23.31 4.74
CA SER A 454 1.36 24.52 4.78
C SER A 454 2.85 24.23 4.62
N LYS A 455 3.24 22.95 4.67
CA LYS A 455 4.60 22.45 4.48
C LYS A 455 4.80 21.70 3.16
N LEU A 456 3.77 21.60 2.32
CA LEU A 456 3.86 20.97 1.01
C LEU A 456 4.89 21.74 0.15
N PRO A 457 6.03 21.13 -0.22
CA PRO A 457 7.08 21.82 -0.96
C PRO A 457 6.77 21.93 -2.46
N TRP A 458 5.74 21.22 -2.94
CA TRP A 458 5.25 21.25 -4.31
C TRP A 458 4.54 22.57 -4.63
N PRO A 459 4.45 22.98 -5.92
CA PRO A 459 3.76 24.20 -6.34
C PRO A 459 2.25 24.17 -6.03
N GLU A 460 1.61 25.34 -6.05
CA GLU A 460 0.20 25.47 -5.66
C GLU A 460 -0.77 24.72 -6.57
N TRP A 461 -0.47 24.66 -7.89
CA TRP A 461 -1.31 23.97 -8.88
C TRP A 461 -1.52 22.49 -8.58
N MET A 462 -0.62 21.86 -7.80
CA MET A 462 -0.74 20.45 -7.45
C MET A 462 -1.71 20.18 -6.28
N GLY A 463 -2.26 21.23 -5.67
CA GLY A 463 -3.33 21.09 -4.69
C GLY A 463 -3.01 20.15 -3.52
N VAL A 464 -3.94 19.25 -3.23
CA VAL A 464 -3.95 18.24 -2.17
C VAL A 464 -3.55 16.88 -2.77
N MET A 465 -2.25 16.74 -2.98
CA MET A 465 -1.65 15.64 -3.71
C MET A 465 -1.86 14.25 -3.08
N HIS A 466 -1.74 13.22 -3.92
CA HIS A 466 -1.63 11.80 -3.53
C HIS A 466 -0.59 11.59 -2.40
N GLY A 467 -0.98 10.88 -1.34
CA GLY A 467 -0.13 10.51 -0.20
C GLY A 467 0.14 11.59 0.85
N TYR A 468 -0.32 12.83 0.65
CA TYR A 468 -0.06 13.93 1.60
C TYR A 468 -1.02 14.02 2.79
N GLU A 469 -2.03 13.15 2.86
CA GLU A 469 -2.84 12.97 4.07
C GLU A 469 -2.11 12.10 5.12
N ILE A 470 -1.12 11.30 4.68
CA ILE A 470 -0.39 10.36 5.55
C ILE A 470 0.29 11.09 6.71
N GLU A 471 0.90 12.26 6.47
CA GLU A 471 1.58 13.02 7.52
C GLU A 471 0.63 13.42 8.65
N PHE A 472 -0.65 13.66 8.33
CA PHE A 472 -1.70 13.97 9.32
C PHE A 472 -2.15 12.72 10.06
N VAL A 473 -2.27 11.57 9.38
CA VAL A 473 -2.61 10.27 9.97
C VAL A 473 -1.54 9.80 10.96
N PHE A 474 -0.26 10.02 10.65
CA PHE A 474 0.86 9.60 11.50
C PHE A 474 1.24 10.62 12.58
N GLY A 475 0.65 11.82 12.56
CA GLY A 475 0.85 12.81 13.62
C GLY A 475 2.05 13.73 13.42
N LEU A 476 2.59 13.85 12.21
CA LEU A 476 3.75 14.70 11.93
C LEU A 476 3.51 16.18 12.30
N PRO A 477 2.31 16.77 12.14
CA PRO A 477 2.00 18.11 12.64
C PRO A 477 2.15 18.32 14.15
N LEU A 478 2.30 17.25 14.95
CA LEU A 478 2.58 17.35 16.38
C LEU A 478 4.08 17.49 16.69
N GLU A 479 4.95 17.31 15.69
CA GLU A 479 6.38 17.53 15.83
C GLU A 479 6.68 19.03 15.84
N ARG A 480 7.05 19.54 17.02
CA ARG A 480 7.31 20.97 17.24
C ARG A 480 8.40 21.54 16.34
N LYS A 481 9.34 20.71 15.88
CA LYS A 481 10.46 21.13 15.03
C LYS A 481 10.06 21.42 13.58
N VAL A 482 8.93 20.91 13.10
CA VAL A 482 8.52 21.03 11.68
C VAL A 482 7.61 22.25 11.44
N ASN A 483 7.26 23.01 12.50
CA ASN A 483 6.57 24.30 12.43
C ASN A 483 5.24 24.30 11.63
N TYR A 484 4.43 23.23 11.69
CA TYR A 484 3.05 23.22 11.17
C TYR A 484 2.17 24.25 11.88
N THR A 485 1.08 24.65 11.24
CA THR A 485 0.10 25.57 11.83
C THR A 485 -0.66 24.91 12.98
N LYS A 486 -1.27 25.72 13.85
CA LYS A 486 -2.09 25.19 14.94
C LYS A 486 -3.33 24.44 14.42
N ALA A 487 -3.91 24.92 13.32
CA ALA A 487 -5.06 24.29 12.68
C ALA A 487 -4.71 22.88 12.16
N GLU A 488 -3.51 22.72 11.59
CA GLU A 488 -3.01 21.42 11.12
C GLU A 488 -2.73 20.45 12.27
N GLU A 489 -2.21 20.94 13.40
CA GLU A 489 -2.07 20.11 14.60
C GLU A 489 -3.45 19.61 15.08
N ILE A 490 -4.49 20.46 15.02
CA ILE A 490 -5.86 20.08 15.40
C ILE A 490 -6.42 19.04 14.41
N LEU A 491 -6.27 19.28 13.10
CA LEU A 491 -6.68 18.35 12.06
C LEU A 491 -6.01 16.98 12.23
N SER A 492 -4.69 16.95 12.40
CA SER A 492 -3.93 15.71 12.59
C SER A 492 -4.37 14.95 13.85
N ARG A 493 -4.60 15.64 14.97
CA ARG A 493 -5.18 15.01 16.18
C ARG A 493 -6.56 14.42 15.91
N SER A 494 -7.40 15.11 15.15
CA SER A 494 -8.73 14.61 14.77
C SER A 494 -8.62 13.35 13.90
N MET A 495 -7.75 13.36 12.88
CA MET A 495 -7.53 12.22 12.00
C MET A 495 -6.97 11.02 12.77
N MET A 496 -5.89 11.18 13.55
CA MET A 496 -5.37 10.11 14.42
C MET A 496 -6.48 9.51 15.30
N ARG A 497 -7.33 10.37 15.88
CA ARG A 497 -8.44 9.94 16.72
C ARG A 497 -9.47 9.12 15.95
N HIS A 498 -9.87 9.55 14.75
CA HIS A 498 -10.82 8.81 13.91
C HIS A 498 -10.27 7.44 13.50
N TRP A 499 -9.02 7.39 13.03
CA TRP A 499 -8.35 6.16 12.59
C TRP A 499 -8.21 5.18 13.76
N ALA A 500 -7.73 5.64 14.91
CA ALA A 500 -7.56 4.78 16.08
C ALA A 500 -8.89 4.36 16.70
N THR A 501 -9.91 5.23 16.70
CA THR A 501 -11.25 4.87 17.19
C THR A 501 -11.88 3.81 16.30
N PHE A 502 -11.79 3.98 14.97
CA PHE A 502 -12.21 2.96 14.02
C PHE A 502 -11.48 1.63 14.24
N ALA A 503 -10.15 1.66 14.46
CA ALA A 503 -9.39 0.45 14.75
C ALA A 503 -9.86 -0.27 16.03
N LYS A 504 -10.29 0.49 17.05
CA LYS A 504 -10.80 -0.04 18.32
C LYS A 504 -12.23 -0.58 18.20
N THR A 505 -13.13 0.18 17.57
CA THR A 505 -14.59 -0.05 17.69
C THR A 505 -15.25 -0.49 16.38
N GLY A 506 -14.64 -0.23 15.23
CA GLY A 506 -15.26 -0.41 13.92
C GLY A 506 -16.06 0.80 13.43
N ALA A 507 -16.04 1.92 14.16
CA ALA A 507 -16.59 3.19 13.71
C ALA A 507 -15.62 4.33 14.06
N PRO A 508 -15.40 5.32 13.17
CA PRO A 508 -14.52 6.45 13.44
C PRO A 508 -15.13 7.45 14.43
N ASN A 509 -16.38 7.21 14.85
CA ASN A 509 -17.12 8.02 15.82
C ASN A 509 -16.72 7.64 17.25
N GLY A 510 -16.06 8.57 17.95
CA GLY A 510 -15.90 8.51 19.41
C GLY A 510 -17.11 9.11 20.13
N THR A 511 -16.86 9.93 21.16
CA THR A 511 -17.81 10.95 21.63
C THR A 511 -18.09 11.94 20.50
N LEU A 512 -19.37 12.31 20.29
CA LEU A 512 -19.80 13.23 19.22
C LEU A 512 -18.92 14.49 19.18
N ILE A 513 -18.31 14.79 18.03
CA ILE A 513 -17.57 16.05 17.83
C ILE A 513 -18.59 17.11 17.44
N ASN A 514 -18.82 18.11 18.30
CA ASN A 514 -19.80 19.19 18.05
C ASN A 514 -21.22 18.68 17.67
N GLY A 515 -21.61 17.49 18.15
CA GLY A 515 -22.90 16.87 17.81
C GLY A 515 -22.97 16.18 16.44
N MET A 516 -21.90 16.22 15.62
CA MET A 516 -21.86 15.58 14.30
C MET A 516 -21.31 14.15 14.39
N ARG A 517 -21.98 13.22 13.73
CA ARG A 517 -21.59 11.82 13.62
C ARG A 517 -21.14 11.56 12.19
N TRP A 518 -19.95 10.98 12.01
CA TRP A 518 -19.48 10.47 10.72
C TRP A 518 -20.48 9.41 10.23
N PRO A 519 -21.22 9.69 9.14
CA PRO A 519 -22.25 8.79 8.66
C PRO A 519 -21.66 7.53 8.02
N ALA A 520 -22.39 6.42 8.08
CA ALA A 520 -22.04 5.27 7.27
C ALA A 520 -22.26 5.60 5.78
N PHE A 521 -21.33 5.19 4.95
CA PHE A 521 -21.47 5.21 3.50
C PHE A 521 -22.38 4.05 3.09
N THR A 522 -23.44 4.34 2.33
CA THR A 522 -24.36 3.34 1.79
C THR A 522 -24.35 3.40 0.26
N SER A 523 -24.72 2.31 -0.41
CA SER A 523 -24.76 2.28 -1.89
C SER A 523 -25.70 3.33 -2.50
N ASN A 524 -26.72 3.74 -1.75
CA ASN A 524 -27.74 4.71 -2.19
C ASN A 524 -27.35 6.16 -1.89
N GLU A 525 -27.05 6.47 -0.62
CA GLU A 525 -26.78 7.85 -0.20
C GLU A 525 -25.34 8.29 -0.50
N GLN A 526 -24.39 7.35 -0.46
CA GLN A 526 -22.96 7.58 -0.69
C GLN A 526 -22.42 8.81 0.08
N LYS A 527 -22.80 8.92 1.35
CA LYS A 527 -22.36 10.00 2.24
C LYS A 527 -20.88 9.85 2.55
N TYR A 528 -20.16 10.97 2.54
CA TYR A 528 -18.76 11.05 2.96
C TYR A 528 -18.53 12.28 3.83
N LEU A 529 -17.45 12.24 4.62
CA LEU A 529 -17.02 13.35 5.47
C LEU A 529 -15.84 14.07 4.83
N THR A 530 -15.90 15.40 4.73
CA THR A 530 -14.73 16.20 4.31
C THR A 530 -13.74 16.36 5.47
N LEU A 531 -12.45 16.27 5.16
CA LEU A 531 -11.37 16.43 6.12
C LEU A 531 -10.53 17.64 5.72
N ASN A 532 -10.68 18.73 6.47
CA ASN A 532 -9.92 19.95 6.32
C ASN A 532 -9.72 20.64 7.69
N THR A 533 -8.96 21.73 7.73
CA THR A 533 -8.80 22.60 8.91
C THR A 533 -10.06 23.40 9.25
N SER A 534 -10.98 23.54 8.30
CA SER A 534 -12.33 24.09 8.50
C SER A 534 -13.28 23.06 9.13
N THR A 535 -14.50 23.47 9.46
CA THR A 535 -15.53 22.57 9.98
C THR A 535 -15.82 21.43 8.98
N PRO A 536 -15.78 20.15 9.40
CA PRO A 536 -16.12 19.03 8.54
C PRO A 536 -17.55 19.11 8.00
N GLU A 537 -17.73 18.77 6.74
CA GLU A 537 -19.02 18.73 6.05
C GLU A 537 -19.40 17.29 5.68
N ILE A 538 -20.70 17.01 5.66
CA ILE A 538 -21.23 15.75 5.16
C ILE A 538 -21.81 16.01 3.77
N LEU A 539 -21.15 15.47 2.76
CA LEU A 539 -21.57 15.56 1.37
C LEU A 539 -21.97 14.17 0.85
N THR A 540 -22.48 14.11 -0.37
CA THR A 540 -22.96 12.86 -0.99
C THR A 540 -22.45 12.72 -2.41
N LYS A 541 -22.29 11.48 -2.89
CA LYS A 541 -22.09 11.18 -4.31
C LYS A 541 -20.85 11.89 -4.91
N LEU A 542 -19.70 11.73 -4.25
CA LEU A 542 -18.41 12.25 -4.71
C LEU A 542 -18.16 11.83 -6.17
N ARG A 543 -17.79 12.79 -7.04
CA ARG A 543 -17.42 12.56 -8.45
C ARG A 543 -18.43 11.68 -9.23
N ALA A 544 -19.73 11.76 -8.90
CA ALA A 544 -20.70 10.79 -9.40
C ALA A 544 -20.88 10.81 -10.92
N GLN A 545 -20.74 11.96 -11.59
CA GLN A 545 -20.82 12.02 -13.05
C GLN A 545 -19.57 11.39 -13.69
N GLN A 546 -18.39 11.76 -13.19
CA GLN A 546 -17.09 11.29 -13.63
C GLN A 546 -16.94 9.78 -13.48
N CYS A 547 -17.32 9.23 -12.32
CA CYS A 547 -17.26 7.79 -12.12
C CYS A 547 -18.31 7.02 -12.91
N ARG A 548 -19.45 7.64 -13.29
CA ARG A 548 -20.40 7.02 -14.23
C ARG A 548 -19.86 7.01 -15.66
N PHE A 549 -19.17 8.08 -16.07
CA PHE A 549 -18.45 8.14 -17.33
C PHE A 549 -17.43 6.99 -17.42
N TRP A 550 -16.51 6.88 -16.45
CA TRP A 550 -15.47 5.86 -16.46
C TRP A 550 -16.01 4.42 -16.36
N LYS A 551 -17.06 4.20 -15.56
CA LYS A 551 -17.58 2.85 -15.32
C LYS A 551 -18.50 2.33 -16.44
N TYR A 552 -19.29 3.20 -17.07
CA TYR A 552 -20.38 2.75 -17.97
C TYR A 552 -20.28 3.27 -19.40
N PHE A 553 -19.71 4.45 -19.61
CA PHE A 553 -19.66 5.06 -20.93
C PHE A 553 -18.33 4.77 -21.61
N PHE A 554 -17.21 5.07 -20.95
CA PHE A 554 -15.88 4.92 -21.53
C PHE A 554 -15.56 3.49 -22.01
N PRO A 555 -15.91 2.41 -21.27
CA PRO A 555 -15.69 1.04 -21.75
C PRO A 555 -16.42 0.74 -23.06
N LYS A 556 -17.63 1.29 -23.27
CA LYS A 556 -18.37 1.14 -24.53
C LYS A 556 -17.69 1.88 -25.68
N VAL A 557 -17.10 3.05 -25.41
CA VAL A 557 -16.31 3.77 -26.42
C VAL A 557 -15.10 2.93 -26.84
N LEU A 558 -14.41 2.31 -25.88
CA LEU A 558 -13.31 1.39 -26.18
C LEU A 558 -13.78 0.18 -27.00
N GLU A 559 -14.90 -0.45 -26.63
CA GLU A 559 -15.48 -1.57 -27.40
C GLU A 559 -15.85 -1.17 -28.84
N MET A 560 -16.46 -0.01 -29.04
CA MET A 560 -16.89 0.46 -30.37
C MET A 560 -15.73 0.97 -31.24
N THR A 561 -14.61 1.35 -30.63
CA THR A 561 -13.43 1.88 -31.33
C THR A 561 -12.24 0.92 -31.33
N GLY A 562 -12.40 -0.25 -30.74
CA GLY A 562 -11.38 -1.30 -30.69
C GLY A 562 -10.99 -1.74 -32.08
N ASN A 563 -9.70 -2.01 -32.27
CA ASN A 563 -9.19 -2.44 -33.56
C ASN A 563 -9.67 -3.87 -33.88
N ILE A 564 -10.63 -3.98 -34.80
CA ILE A 564 -11.22 -5.25 -35.23
C ILE A 564 -10.15 -6.21 -35.76
N ASP A 565 -9.03 -5.72 -36.31
CA ASP A 565 -7.98 -6.57 -36.88
C ASP A 565 -7.23 -7.40 -35.82
N GLU A 566 -7.14 -6.91 -34.59
CA GLU A 566 -6.54 -7.64 -33.47
C GLU A 566 -7.51 -8.65 -32.88
N ALA A 567 -8.76 -8.23 -32.64
CA ALA A 567 -9.83 -9.14 -32.23
C ALA A 567 -10.06 -10.26 -33.25
N GLU A 568 -9.96 -9.95 -34.55
CA GLU A 568 -10.05 -10.93 -35.63
C GLU A 568 -8.82 -11.84 -35.68
N ARG A 569 -7.60 -11.33 -35.41
CA ARG A 569 -6.39 -12.17 -35.29
C ARG A 569 -6.49 -13.13 -34.11
N GLU A 570 -6.92 -12.66 -32.94
CA GLU A 570 -7.11 -13.49 -31.75
C GLU A 570 -8.22 -14.51 -31.95
N TRP A 571 -9.33 -14.11 -32.56
CA TRP A 571 -10.41 -15.02 -32.93
C TRP A 571 -9.92 -16.08 -33.91
N LYS A 572 -9.19 -15.71 -34.97
CA LYS A 572 -8.58 -16.67 -35.92
C LYS A 572 -7.62 -17.62 -35.22
N ALA A 573 -6.78 -17.13 -34.31
CA ALA A 573 -5.87 -17.95 -33.54
C ALA A 573 -6.62 -18.91 -32.58
N GLY A 574 -7.67 -18.42 -31.92
CA GLY A 574 -8.55 -19.23 -31.07
C GLY A 574 -9.31 -20.30 -31.86
N PHE A 575 -9.82 -19.94 -33.04
CA PHE A 575 -10.47 -20.83 -33.97
C PHE A 575 -9.51 -21.92 -34.46
N HIS A 576 -8.27 -21.59 -34.81
CA HIS A 576 -7.26 -22.58 -35.19
C HIS A 576 -6.92 -23.53 -34.03
N ARG A 577 -6.76 -23.03 -32.81
CA ARG A 577 -6.55 -23.88 -31.62
C ARG A 577 -7.72 -24.82 -31.38
N TRP A 578 -8.94 -24.31 -31.44
CA TRP A 578 -10.16 -25.11 -31.30
C TRP A 578 -10.27 -26.16 -32.41
N ASN A 579 -9.99 -25.80 -33.66
CA ASN A 579 -10.04 -26.72 -34.79
C ASN A 579 -9.01 -27.85 -34.68
N ASN A 580 -7.79 -27.55 -34.20
CA ASN A 580 -6.78 -28.56 -33.91
C ASN A 580 -7.24 -29.48 -32.78
N TYR A 581 -7.74 -28.91 -31.67
CA TYR A 581 -8.30 -29.70 -30.56
C TYR A 581 -9.45 -30.61 -31.01
N MET A 582 -10.37 -30.11 -31.84
CA MET A 582 -11.48 -30.91 -32.38
C MET A 582 -11.00 -32.02 -33.31
N SER A 583 -9.91 -31.79 -34.05
CA SER A 583 -9.28 -32.82 -34.89
C SER A 583 -8.65 -33.92 -34.03
N ASP A 584 -7.93 -33.54 -32.97
CA ASP A 584 -7.36 -34.48 -32.00
C ASP A 584 -8.45 -35.27 -31.27
N TRP A 585 -9.49 -34.59 -30.80
CA TRP A 585 -10.64 -35.21 -30.16
C TRP A 585 -11.33 -36.21 -31.11
N LYS A 586 -11.52 -35.84 -32.38
CA LYS A 586 -12.11 -36.71 -33.40
C LYS A 586 -11.25 -37.95 -33.64
N ASN A 587 -9.93 -37.81 -33.69
CA ASN A 587 -9.01 -38.95 -33.81
C ASN A 587 -9.10 -39.88 -32.60
N GLN A 588 -9.09 -39.33 -31.38
CA GLN A 588 -9.28 -40.10 -30.14
C GLN A 588 -10.63 -40.81 -30.08
N PHE A 589 -11.69 -40.14 -30.54
CA PHE A 589 -13.04 -40.72 -30.60
C PHE A 589 -13.11 -41.87 -31.61
N ASN A 590 -12.53 -41.69 -32.80
CA ASN A 590 -12.46 -42.74 -33.83
C ASN A 590 -11.66 -43.96 -33.35
N ASP A 591 -10.53 -43.74 -32.68
CA ASP A 591 -9.73 -44.80 -32.04
C ASP A 591 -10.49 -45.54 -30.94
N TYR A 592 -11.31 -44.82 -30.17
CA TYR A 592 -12.18 -45.43 -29.17
C TYR A 592 -13.28 -46.29 -29.81
N THR A 593 -13.92 -45.80 -30.87
CA THR A 593 -14.98 -46.55 -31.57
C THR A 593 -14.44 -47.77 -32.31
N SER A 594 -13.28 -47.68 -32.97
CA SER A 594 -12.67 -48.81 -33.70
C SER A 594 -12.24 -49.94 -32.76
N LYS A 595 -11.73 -49.61 -31.57
CA LYS A 595 -11.42 -50.60 -30.52
C LYS A 595 -12.66 -51.27 -29.95
N LYS A 596 -13.82 -50.62 -30.01
CA LYS A 596 -15.09 -51.16 -29.52
C LYS A 596 -15.76 -52.13 -30.50
N GLU A 597 -15.43 -52.06 -31.79
CA GLU A 597 -15.89 -53.03 -32.82
C GLU A 597 -14.99 -54.29 -32.89
N LEU A 598 -13.83 -54.27 -32.21
CA LEU A 598 -12.87 -55.37 -32.11
C LEU A 598 -13.00 -56.18 -30.79
N CYS A 599 -14.00 -55.89 -29.96
CA CYS A 599 -14.42 -56.67 -28.78
C CYS A 599 -15.86 -57.13 -28.99
#